data_AF-A0A4U2ZKC9-F1
#
_entry.id   AF-A0A4U2ZKC9-F1
#
_cell.length_a   1.000
_cell.length_b   1.000
_cell.length_c   1.000
_cell.angle_alpha   90.00
_cell.angle_beta   90.00
_cell.angle_gamma   90.00
#
_symmetry.space_group_name_H-M   'P 1'
#
loop_
_entity.id
_entity.type
_entity.pdbx_description
1 polymer ?
#
loop_
_entity_poly.entity_id
_entity_poly.type
_entity_poly.pdbx_seq_one_letter_code
_entity_poly.pdbx_strand_id
1 'polypeptide(L)'
;MNIHTGEIQLVPYKEQYKEIIQSFTLPSEQVQFTANPGELLEKAKNDRTKNVVVILDYNGVPVGVFILQTGDRVQEFTENKDAILLTSFSVNHNKQK
;
A
#
# COMPACT_ATOMS: atom_id res chain seq x y z
N MET A 1 26.77 19.31 9.19
CA MET A 1 26.10 18.02 9.44
C MET A 1 24.66 18.20 9.01
N ASN A 2 24.34 17.88 7.75
CA ASN A 2 22.99 18.07 7.21
C ASN A 2 22.13 16.89 7.64
N ILE A 3 21.26 17.13 8.61
CA ILE A 3 20.14 16.26 8.91
C ILE A 3 19.15 16.38 7.73
N HIS A 4 19.10 15.37 6.87
CA HIS A 4 18.08 15.24 5.84
C HIS A 4 16.73 14.96 6.51
N THR A 5 15.97 16.01 6.85
CA THR A 5 14.55 15.87 7.17
C THR A 5 13.77 15.83 5.85
N GLY A 6 13.85 14.72 5.13
CA GLY A 6 12.94 14.49 4.02
C GLY A 6 11.67 13.81 4.54
N GLU A 7 10.51 14.30 4.11
CA GLU A 7 9.21 13.81 4.55
C GLU A 7 8.83 12.52 3.80
N ILE A 8 8.17 11.60 4.50
CA ILE A 8 7.50 10.45 3.89
C ILE A 8 6.30 10.97 3.09
N GLN A 9 6.10 10.46 1.88
CA GLN A 9 4.98 10.85 1.03
C GLN A 9 4.01 9.69 0.80
N LEU A 10 2.71 10.01 0.78
CA LEU A 10 1.65 9.11 0.38
C LEU A 10 1.14 9.56 -0.98
N VAL A 11 1.29 8.70 -2.00
CA VAL A 11 0.91 9.04 -3.37
C VAL A 11 0.01 7.96 -3.96
N PRO A 12 -0.91 8.31 -4.90
CA PRO A 12 -1.60 7.30 -5.69
C PRO A 12 -0.60 6.43 -6.45
N TYR A 13 -0.93 5.15 -6.59
CA TYR A 13 -0.13 4.23 -7.40
C TYR A 13 0.04 4.71 -8.84
N LYS A 14 1.23 4.45 -9.39
CA LYS A 14 1.61 4.65 -10.79
C LYS A 14 2.42 3.44 -11.23
N GLU A 15 2.33 3.08 -12.52
CA GLU A 15 2.99 1.87 -13.06
C GLU A 15 4.51 1.88 -12.85
N GLN A 16 5.14 3.06 -12.79
CA GLN A 16 6.57 3.22 -12.48
C GLN A 16 6.99 2.63 -11.12
N TYR A 17 6.07 2.43 -10.18
CA TYR A 17 6.37 1.86 -8.86
C TYR A 17 6.28 0.33 -8.83
N LYS A 18 5.74 -0.30 -9.88
CA LYS A 18 5.41 -1.73 -9.91
C LYS A 18 6.61 -2.62 -9.62
N GLU A 19 7.71 -2.41 -10.33
CA GLU A 19 8.90 -3.26 -10.20
C GLU A 19 9.47 -3.23 -8.77
N ILE A 20 9.55 -2.04 -8.17
CA ILE A 20 10.05 -1.86 -6.81
C ILE A 20 9.09 -2.52 -5.80
N ILE A 21 7.78 -2.32 -5.95
CA ILE A 21 6.76 -2.93 -5.08
C ILE A 21 6.79 -4.47 -5.17
N GLN A 22 6.98 -5.02 -6.37
CA GLN A 22 7.11 -6.47 -6.56
C GLN A 22 8.41 -7.05 -5.97
N SER A 23 9.44 -6.22 -5.80
CA SER A 23 10.71 -6.60 -5.17
C SER A 23 10.70 -6.56 -3.63
N PHE A 24 9.59 -6.15 -3.01
CA PHE A 24 9.51 -6.03 -1.56
C PHE A 24 9.81 -7.37 -0.88
N THR A 25 10.72 -7.32 0.09
CA THR A 25 10.95 -8.46 0.97
C THR A 25 9.82 -8.51 1.98
N LEU A 26 9.00 -9.55 1.89
CA LEU A 26 7.94 -9.85 2.85
C LEU A 26 8.42 -10.97 3.79
N PRO A 27 8.49 -10.76 5.12
CA PRO A 27 8.68 -11.85 6.05
C PRO A 27 7.47 -12.78 5.98
N SER A 28 7.68 -14.07 6.25
CA SER A 28 6.66 -15.12 6.19
C SER A 28 5.39 -14.80 6.99
N GLU A 29 5.51 -14.01 8.07
CA GLU A 29 4.40 -13.56 8.91
C GLU A 29 3.48 -12.52 8.24
N GLN A 30 3.96 -11.76 7.23
CA GLN A 30 3.14 -10.82 6.46
C GLN A 30 2.47 -11.49 5.25
N VAL A 31 3.06 -12.57 4.73
CA VAL A 31 2.52 -13.32 3.57
C VAL A 31 1.13 -13.91 3.86
N GLN A 32 0.80 -14.21 5.13
CA GLN A 32 -0.51 -14.74 5.52
C GLN A 32 -1.64 -13.69 5.53
N PHE A 33 -1.31 -12.39 5.57
CA PHE A 33 -2.27 -11.30 5.71
C PHE A 33 -2.31 -10.35 4.51
N THR A 34 -1.33 -10.42 3.61
CA THR A 34 -1.32 -9.67 2.36
C THR A 34 -1.04 -10.58 1.17
N ALA A 35 -1.78 -10.39 0.08
CA ALA A 35 -1.45 -11.02 -1.20
C ALA A 35 -0.07 -10.54 -1.68
N ASN A 36 0.55 -11.31 -2.58
CA ASN A 36 1.75 -10.89 -3.29
C ASN A 36 1.52 -9.47 -3.87
N PRO A 37 2.47 -8.52 -3.72
CA PRO A 37 2.30 -7.15 -4.20
C PRO A 37 1.91 -7.05 -5.67
N GLY A 38 2.33 -8.00 -6.51
CA GLY A 38 1.89 -8.08 -7.92
C GLY A 38 0.40 -8.42 -8.10
N GLU A 39 -0.12 -9.37 -7.32
CA GLU A 39 -1.56 -9.71 -7.37
C GLU A 39 -2.44 -8.59 -6.81
N LEU A 40 -1.93 -7.88 -5.81
CA LEU A 40 -2.60 -6.76 -5.17
C LEU A 40 -2.88 -5.65 -6.19
N LEU A 41 -1.90 -5.34 -7.04
CA LEU A 41 -2.04 -4.33 -8.10
C LEU A 41 -3.04 -4.77 -9.17
N GLU A 42 -3.00 -6.02 -9.61
CA GLU A 42 -3.95 -6.53 -10.62
C GLU A 42 -5.39 -6.58 -10.09
N LYS A 43 -5.59 -6.96 -8.82
CA LYS A 43 -6.92 -6.98 -8.16
C LYS A 43 -7.50 -5.58 -7.97
N ALA A 44 -6.64 -4.56 -7.84
CA ALA A 44 -7.07 -3.16 -7.73
C ALA A 44 -7.32 -2.51 -9.10
N LYS A 45 -6.56 -2.89 -10.12
CA LYS A 45 -6.63 -2.28 -11.46
C LYS A 45 -8.03 -2.26 -12.08
N ASN A 46 -8.83 -3.29 -11.80
CA ASN A 46 -10.18 -3.44 -12.36
C ASN A 46 -11.31 -3.09 -11.37
N ASP A 47 -10.97 -2.73 -10.13
CA ASP A 47 -11.94 -2.42 -9.08
C ASP A 47 -11.82 -0.94 -8.68
N ARG A 48 -12.77 -0.13 -9.16
CA ARG A 48 -12.78 1.33 -8.90
C ARG A 48 -12.99 1.68 -7.43
N THR A 49 -13.45 0.73 -6.61
CA THR A 49 -13.58 0.94 -5.17
C THR A 49 -12.24 0.82 -4.44
N LYS A 50 -11.23 0.17 -5.05
CA LYS A 50 -9.91 -0.04 -4.47
C LYS A 50 -8.93 1.05 -4.89
N ASN A 51 -8.50 1.83 -3.91
CA ASN A 51 -7.53 2.91 -4.08
C ASN A 51 -6.17 2.43 -3.57
N VAL A 52 -5.21 2.25 -4.48
CA VAL A 52 -3.84 1.86 -4.12
C VAL A 52 -3.02 3.10 -3.78
N VAL A 53 -2.45 3.13 -2.58
CA VAL A 53 -1.59 4.19 -2.07
C VAL A 53 -0.19 3.64 -1.87
N VAL A 54 0.81 4.36 -2.39
CA VAL A 54 2.23 4.03 -2.26
C VAL A 54 2.87 4.96 -1.26
N ILE A 55 3.68 4.39 -0.38
CA ILE A 55 4.50 5.10 0.62
C ILE A 55 5.88 5.29 0.01
N LEU A 56 6.30 6.54 -0.16
CA LEU A 56 7.63 6.89 -0.66
C LEU A 56 8.52 7.36 0.50
N ASP A 57 9.79 6.94 0.50
CA ASP A 57 10.81 7.56 1.34
C ASP A 57 11.22 8.94 0.80
N TYR A 58 12.11 9.61 1.53
CA TYR A 58 12.60 10.95 1.19
C TYR A 58 13.34 11.04 -0.16
N ASN A 59 13.75 9.91 -0.75
CA ASN A 59 14.35 9.86 -2.08
C ASN A 59 13.31 9.56 -3.17
N GLY A 60 12.02 9.50 -2.82
CA GLY A 60 10.95 9.12 -3.74
C GLY A 60 10.91 7.63 -4.04
N VAL A 61 11.56 6.79 -3.22
CA VAL A 61 11.61 5.34 -3.43
C VAL A 61 10.43 4.67 -2.71
N PRO A 62 9.65 3.81 -3.37
CA PRO A 62 8.62 3.02 -2.72
C PRO A 62 9.18 2.17 -1.57
N VAL A 63 8.64 2.38 -0.38
CA VAL A 63 8.96 1.62 0.83
C VAL A 63 7.75 0.89 1.40
N GLY A 64 6.55 1.21 0.93
CA GLY A 64 5.32 0.51 1.32
C GLY A 64 4.17 0.76 0.37
N VAL A 65 3.09 0.00 0.55
CA VAL A 65 1.86 0.07 -0.24
C VAL A 65 0.66 -0.36 0.61
N PHE A 66 -0.48 0.29 0.45
CA PHE A 66 -1.74 -0.16 1.00
C PHE A 66 -2.91 0.08 0.07
N ILE A 67 -4.02 -0.62 0.31
CA ILE A 67 -5.29 -0.43 -0.41
C ILE A 67 -6.35 0.08 0.55
N LEU A 68 -6.98 1.17 0.15
CA LEU A 68 -8.20 1.70 0.75
C LEU A 68 -9.40 1.38 -0.14
N GLN A 69 -10.34 0.60 0.37
CA GLN A 69 -11.55 0.20 -0.33
C GLN A 69 -12.77 1.00 0.16
N THR A 70 -13.51 1.57 -0.78
CA THR A 70 -14.81 2.22 -0.55
C THR A 70 -15.98 1.31 -0.97
N GLY A 71 -17.21 1.78 -0.83
CA GLY A 71 -18.41 1.10 -1.33
C GLY A 71 -19.00 0.09 -0.36
N ASP A 72 -19.89 -0.76 -0.89
CA ASP A 72 -20.81 -1.56 -0.08
C ASP A 72 -20.12 -2.52 0.89
N ARG A 73 -18.92 -3.01 0.54
CA ARG A 73 -18.14 -3.90 1.41
C ARG A 73 -17.74 -3.26 2.74
N VAL A 74 -17.65 -1.94 2.82
CA VAL A 74 -17.39 -1.23 4.10
C VAL A 74 -18.52 -1.49 5.10
N GLN A 75 -19.76 -1.65 4.60
CA GLN A 75 -20.95 -1.86 5.42
C GLN A 75 -20.99 -3.23 6.10
N GLU A 76 -20.16 -4.19 5.66
CA GLU A 76 -19.96 -5.46 6.36
C GLU A 76 -19.26 -5.29 7.73
N PHE A 77 -18.57 -4.16 7.95
CA PHE A 77 -17.75 -3.92 9.14
C PHE A 77 -18.26 -2.74 9.99
N THR A 78 -18.99 -1.79 9.41
CA THR A 78 -19.48 -0.61 10.13
C THR A 78 -20.66 0.06 9.42
N GLU A 79 -21.58 0.66 10.17
CA GLU A 79 -22.67 1.48 9.63
C GLU A 79 -22.22 2.92 9.30
N ASN A 80 -20.98 3.30 9.62
CA ASN A 80 -20.45 4.63 9.33
C ASN A 80 -20.25 4.82 7.81
N LYS A 81 -21.06 5.69 7.20
CA LYS A 81 -21.04 5.97 5.75
C LYS A 81 -19.78 6.69 5.27
N ASP A 82 -19.05 7.33 6.18
CA ASP A 82 -17.80 8.04 5.89
C ASP A 82 -16.56 7.16 6.12
N ALA A 83 -16.74 5.90 6.50
CA ALA A 83 -15.64 4.97 6.72
C ALA A 83 -15.01 4.49 5.40
N ILE A 84 -13.73 4.12 5.48
CA ILE A 84 -12.98 3.48 4.41
C ILE A 84 -12.29 2.23 4.95
N LEU A 85 -12.27 1.15 4.16
CA LEU A 85 -11.73 -0.13 4.59
C LEU A 85 -10.27 -0.28 4.16
N LEU A 86 -9.36 -0.50 5.11
CA LEU A 86 -7.98 -0.89 4.81
C LEU A 86 -7.94 -2.39 4.51
N THR A 87 -7.74 -2.78 3.25
CA THR A 87 -7.84 -4.20 2.83
C THR A 87 -6.49 -4.89 2.64
N SER A 88 -5.41 -4.11 2.54
CA SER A 88 -4.05 -4.64 2.38
C SER A 88 -3.05 -3.60 2.83
N PHE A 89 -1.99 -4.02 3.49
CA PHE A 89 -0.89 -3.16 3.92
C PHE A 89 0.41 -3.95 3.89
N SER A 90 1.42 -3.40 3.22
CA SER A 90 2.73 -4.01 3.06
C SER A 90 3.79 -2.92 3.14
N VAL A 91 4.87 -3.20 3.87
CA VAL A 91 6.04 -2.32 3.97
C VAL A 91 7.25 -3.19 3.71
N ASN A 92 8.17 -2.72 2.87
CA ASN A 92 9.40 -3.45 2.58
C ASN A 92 10.18 -3.70 3.88
N HIS A 93 10.41 -4.96 4.24
CA HIS A 93 11.03 -5.32 5.52
C HIS A 93 12.40 -4.64 5.74
N ASN A 94 13.16 -4.47 4.66
CA ASN A 94 14.48 -3.81 4.71
C ASN A 94 14.40 -2.32 5.08
N LYS A 95 13.20 -1.74 5.14
CA LYS A 95 12.93 -0.33 5.46
C LYS A 95 12.19 -0.16 6.80
N GLN A 96 12.03 -1.24 7.59
CA GLN A 96 11.29 -1.24 8.87
C GLN A 96 12.20 -1.12 10.13
N LYS A 97 13.39 -0.52 10.03
CA LYS A 97 14.34 -0.41 11.14
C LYS A 97 14.76 1.03 11.40
#